data_AF-A0A068VND3-F1
#
_entry.id   AF-A0A068VND3-F1
#
_cell.length_a   1.000
_cell.length_b   1.000
_cell.length_c   1.000
_cell.angle_alpha   90.00
_cell.angle_beta   90.00
_cell.angle_gamma   90.00
#
_symmetry.space_group_name_H-M   'P 1'
#
loop_
_entity.id
_entity.type
_entity.pdbx_description
1 polymer ?
#
loop_
_entity_poly.entity_id
_entity_poly.type
_entity_poly.pdbx_seq_one_letter_code
_entity_poly.pdbx_strand_id
1 'polypeptide(L)'
;METAYSPIAVFCYCILLLILVLAWKVFNWAWLTPKKLEKRLKEQGLRGNPYKLLYGDFKENSTLFKEAHSKPINLSGDFVPRVIPHFCAVVKKYGKW
;
A
#
# COMPACT_ATOMS: atom_id res chain seq x y z
N MET A 1 -34.59 -34.26 19.20
CA MET A 1 -34.09 -32.87 19.15
C MET A 1 -32.58 -32.77 19.27
N GLU A 2 -31.87 -33.74 19.88
CA GLU A 2 -30.42 -33.67 20.15
C GLU A 2 -29.53 -33.84 18.90
N THR A 3 -30.01 -34.55 17.86
CA THR A 3 -29.23 -34.78 16.63
C THR A 3 -29.18 -33.58 15.69
N ALA A 4 -30.06 -32.59 15.84
CA ALA A 4 -30.08 -31.38 15.01
C ALA A 4 -29.04 -30.33 15.45
N TYR A 5 -28.58 -30.38 16.71
CA TYR A 5 -27.55 -29.49 17.24
C TYR A 5 -26.14 -29.82 16.71
N SER A 6 -25.88 -31.10 16.42
CA SER A 6 -24.59 -31.57 15.87
C SER A 6 -24.27 -31.01 14.47
N PRO A 7 -25.14 -31.07 13.44
CA PRO A 7 -24.84 -30.53 12.13
C PRO A 7 -24.69 -29.00 12.15
N ILE A 8 -25.55 -28.29 12.89
CA ILE A 8 -25.45 -26.83 13.02
C ILE A 8 -24.10 -26.44 13.66
N ALA A 9 -23.69 -27.13 14.72
CA ALA A 9 -22.40 -26.90 15.36
C ALA A 9 -21.21 -27.16 14.42
N VAL A 10 -21.27 -28.22 13.61
CA VAL A 10 -20.26 -28.53 12.59
C VAL A 10 -20.21 -27.44 11.52
N PHE A 11 -21.36 -26.98 11.01
CA PHE A 11 -21.41 -25.87 10.06
C PHE A 11 -20.82 -24.58 10.64
N CYS A 12 -21.17 -24.23 11.88
CA CYS A 12 -20.58 -23.07 12.56
C CYS A 12 -19.06 -23.20 12.68
N TYR A 13 -18.55 -24.38 13.05
CA TYR A 13 -17.11 -24.62 13.14
C TYR A 13 -16.42 -24.48 11.77
N CYS A 14 -17.01 -25.03 10.70
CA CYS A 14 -16.50 -24.86 9.33
C CYS A 14 -16.44 -23.39 8.91
N ILE A 15 -17.46 -22.60 9.23
CA ILE A 15 -17.49 -21.16 8.93
C ILE A 15 -16.40 -20.43 9.71
N LEU A 16 -16.22 -20.74 11.00
CA LEU A 16 -15.17 -20.14 11.83
C LEU A 16 -13.77 -20.46 11.28
N LEU A 17 -13.52 -21.70 10.89
CA LEU A 17 -12.25 -22.08 10.25
C LEU A 17 -12.03 -21.32 8.95
N LEU A 18 -13.07 -21.18 8.11
CA LEU A 18 -12.97 -20.46 6.86
C LEU A 18 -12.62 -18.98 7.09
N ILE A 19 -13.28 -18.33 8.05
CA ILE A 19 -12.97 -16.94 8.44
C ILE A 19 -11.52 -16.83 8.94
N LEU A 20 -11.06 -17.77 9.76
CA LEU A 20 -9.69 -17.79 10.27
C LEU A 20 -8.67 -17.91 9.14
N VAL A 21 -8.90 -18.80 8.17
CA VAL A 21 -8.03 -18.98 7.00
C VAL A 21 -8.01 -17.72 6.13
N LEU A 22 -9.17 -17.09 5.90
CA LEU A 22 -9.25 -15.83 5.16
C LEU A 22 -8.51 -14.71 5.89
N ALA A 23 -8.71 -14.56 7.20
CA ALA A 23 -8.02 -13.57 8.01
C ALA A 23 -6.51 -13.76 7.97
N TRP A 24 -6.03 -15.01 8.08
CA TRP A 24 -4.60 -15.33 7.96
C TRP A 24 -4.05 -15.00 6.58
N LYS A 25 -4.79 -15.30 5.52
CA LYS A 25 -4.41 -14.97 4.14
C LYS A 25 -4.33 -13.46 3.93
N VAL A 26 -5.32 -12.70 4.42
CA VAL A 26 -5.32 -11.24 4.36
C VAL A 26 -4.16 -10.67 5.16
N PHE A 27 -3.86 -11.18 6.34
CA PHE A 27 -2.72 -10.74 7.14
C PHE A 27 -1.39 -10.96 6.42
N ASN A 28 -1.19 -12.15 5.85
CA ASN A 28 0.03 -12.46 5.09
C ASN A 28 0.18 -11.59 3.85
N TRP A 29 -0.92 -11.33 3.15
CA TRP A 29 -0.92 -10.47 1.97
C TRP A 29 -0.69 -9.00 2.35
N ALA A 30 -1.40 -8.48 3.34
CA ALA A 30 -1.36 -7.08 3.74
C ALA A 30 -0.11 -6.69 4.53
N TRP A 31 0.60 -7.65 5.17
CA TRP A 31 1.75 -7.35 6.04
C TRP A 31 3.04 -8.05 5.60
N LEU A 32 3.05 -9.37 5.48
CA LEU A 32 4.29 -10.12 5.24
C LEU A 32 4.79 -9.93 3.80
N THR A 33 3.89 -9.98 2.83
CA THR A 33 4.21 -9.84 1.40
C THR A 33 4.87 -8.50 1.09
N PRO A 34 4.28 -7.34 1.47
CA PRO A 34 4.90 -6.05 1.18
C PRO A 34 6.24 -5.85 1.90
N LYS A 35 6.39 -6.33 3.14
CA LYS A 35 7.69 -6.26 3.83
C LYS A 35 8.79 -7.10 3.17
N LYS A 36 8.43 -8.29 2.67
CA LYS A 36 9.38 -9.13 1.90
C LYS A 36 9.80 -8.44 0.60
N LEU A 37 8.86 -7.81 -0.10
CA LEU A 37 9.15 -7.04 -1.31
C LEU A 37 10.03 -5.83 -1.01
N GLU A 38 9.71 -5.06 0.03
CA GLU A 38 10.51 -3.91 0.47
C GLU A 38 11.96 -4.30 0.74
N LYS A 39 12.18 -5.43 1.43
CA LYS A 39 13.53 -5.96 1.68
C LYS A 39 14.28 -6.25 0.38
N ARG A 40 13.65 -6.95 -0.57
CA ARG A 40 14.25 -7.28 -1.87
C ARG A 40 14.58 -6.04 -2.68
N LEU A 41 13.70 -5.04 -2.71
CA LEU A 41 13.95 -3.76 -3.40
C LEU A 41 15.15 -3.04 -2.79
N LYS A 42 15.24 -3.01 -1.46
CA LYS A 42 16.40 -2.42 -0.75
C LYS A 42 17.70 -3.16 -1.07
N GLU A 43 17.68 -4.48 -1.14
CA GLU A 43 18.82 -5.31 -1.55
C GLU A 43 19.26 -5.03 -2.99
N GLN A 44 18.32 -4.70 -3.88
CA GLN A 44 18.60 -4.26 -5.27
C GLN A 44 19.13 -2.81 -5.37
N GLY A 45 19.32 -2.13 -4.24
CA GLY A 45 19.75 -0.72 -4.21
C GLY A 45 18.62 0.28 -4.45
N LEU A 46 17.38 -0.18 -4.67
CA LEU A 46 16.20 0.67 -4.80
C LEU A 46 15.77 1.15 -3.40
N ARG A 47 16.29 2.32 -3.02
CA ARG A 47 15.89 2.99 -1.78
C ARG A 47 14.57 3.73 -2.01
N GLY A 48 13.56 3.39 -1.21
CA GLY A 48 12.24 4.00 -1.23
C GLY A 48 11.69 4.19 0.17
N ASN A 49 10.46 4.72 0.25
CA ASN A 49 9.75 4.85 1.52
C ASN A 49 9.40 3.45 2.10
N PRO A 50 9.39 3.30 3.45
CA PRO A 50 8.97 2.06 4.08
C PRO A 50 7.47 1.81 3.88
N TYR A 51 7.06 0.54 3.88
CA TYR A 51 5.65 0.17 3.72
C TYR A 51 4.78 0.72 4.86
N LYS A 52 3.64 1.33 4.51
CA LYS A 52 2.59 1.79 5.43
C LYS A 52 1.26 1.13 5.05
N LEU A 53 0.59 0.49 6.01
CA LEU A 53 -0.65 -0.26 5.79
C LEU A 53 -1.80 0.64 5.31
N LEU A 54 -2.60 0.15 4.35
CA LEU A 54 -3.81 0.75 3.76
C LEU A 54 -3.61 2.04 2.97
N TYR A 55 -3.07 3.09 3.60
CA TYR A 55 -2.97 4.42 2.99
C TYR A 55 -1.64 4.69 2.31
N GLY A 56 -0.60 3.90 2.61
CA GLY A 56 0.71 4.08 1.99
C GLY A 56 1.20 5.52 2.08
N ASP A 57 1.59 6.05 0.92
CA ASP A 57 2.01 7.44 0.74
C ASP A 57 0.94 8.32 0.08
N PHE A 58 -0.33 7.88 0.07
CA PHE A 58 -1.42 8.58 -0.62
C PHE A 58 -1.63 10.01 -0.09
N LYS A 59 -1.53 10.20 1.23
CA LYS A 59 -1.64 11.53 1.86
C LYS A 59 -0.51 12.47 1.41
N GLU A 60 0.73 11.97 1.40
CA GLU A 60 1.90 12.74 1.00
C GLU A 60 1.82 13.10 -0.50
N ASN A 61 1.38 12.14 -1.32
CA ASN A 61 1.11 12.37 -2.73
C ASN A 61 0.03 13.43 -2.96
N SER A 62 -1.10 13.35 -2.24
CA SER A 62 -2.18 14.36 -2.33
C SER A 62 -1.70 15.76 -1.95
N THR A 63 -0.88 15.88 -0.90
CA THR A 63 -0.28 17.17 -0.50
C THR A 63 0.63 17.71 -1.60
N LEU A 64 1.51 16.88 -2.16
CA LEU A 64 2.39 17.29 -3.27
C LEU A 64 1.59 17.74 -4.50
N PHE A 65 0.50 17.06 -4.83
CA PHE A 65 -0.40 17.47 -5.91
C PHE A 65 -1.11 18.79 -5.62
N LYS A 66 -1.54 19.03 -4.38
CA LYS A 66 -2.16 20.31 -3.97
C LYS A 66 -1.16 21.46 -4.07
N GLU A 67 0.07 21.27 -3.60
CA GLU A 67 1.15 22.26 -3.68
C GLU A 67 1.58 22.55 -5.12
N ALA A 68 1.56 21.54 -5.98
CA ALA A 68 1.90 21.69 -7.38
C ALA A 68 0.83 22.47 -8.15
N HIS A 69 -0.45 22.23 -7.84
CA HIS A 69 -1.57 22.93 -8.47
C HIS A 69 -1.82 24.34 -7.93
N SER A 70 -1.40 24.64 -6.70
CA SER A 70 -1.56 26.00 -6.11
C SER A 70 -0.65 27.04 -6.77
N LYS A 71 0.46 26.62 -7.39
CA LYS A 71 1.35 27.50 -8.14
C LYS A 71 0.72 27.86 -9.49
N PRO A 72 1.09 28.99 -10.13
CA PRO A 72 0.64 29.28 -11.49
C PRO A 72 1.24 28.30 -12.50
N ILE A 73 0.54 28.05 -13.62
CA ILE A 73 1.07 27.24 -14.72
C ILE A 73 2.14 28.06 -15.45
N ASN A 74 3.35 27.53 -15.55
CA ASN A 74 4.38 28.13 -16.39
C ASN A 74 4.29 27.51 -17.79
N LEU A 75 3.80 28.28 -18.77
CA LEU A 75 3.64 27.83 -20.16
C LEU A 75 4.97 27.80 -20.94
N SER A 76 5.97 28.54 -20.46
CA SER A 76 7.28 28.68 -21.10
C SER A 76 8.36 27.84 -20.40
N GLY A 77 8.06 27.28 -19.23
CA GLY A 77 8.99 26.55 -18.37
C GLY A 77 8.63 25.08 -18.19
N ASP A 78 9.41 24.38 -17.37
CA ASP A 78 9.18 22.97 -17.07
C ASP A 78 7.87 22.77 -16.27
N PHE A 79 6.89 22.13 -16.91
CA PHE A 79 5.59 21.78 -16.33
C PHE A 79 5.57 20.38 -15.69
N VAL A 80 6.63 19.57 -15.87
CA VAL A 80 6.72 18.20 -15.36
C VAL A 80 6.53 18.12 -13.83
N PRO A 81 7.12 19.03 -13.01
CA PRO A 81 6.89 19.03 -11.56
C PRO A 81 5.44 19.33 -11.17
N ARG A 82 4.64 19.90 -12.08
CA ARG A 82 3.20 20.12 -11.86
C ARG A 82 2.38 18.87 -12.16
N VAL A 83 2.70 18.20 -13.27
CA VAL A 83 1.95 17.02 -13.74
C VAL A 83 2.27 15.79 -12.91
N ILE A 84 3.54 15.61 -12.52
CA ILE A 84 4.01 14.42 -11.81
C ILE A 84 4.88 14.81 -10.59
N PRO A 85 4.34 15.59 -9.64
CA PRO A 85 5.11 16.13 -8.52
C PRO A 85 5.74 15.04 -7.64
N HIS A 86 5.05 13.91 -7.49
CA HIS A 86 5.54 12.78 -6.70
C HIS A 86 6.82 12.16 -7.26
N PHE A 87 6.88 11.90 -8.57
CA PHE A 87 8.08 11.33 -9.17
C PHE A 87 9.25 12.31 -9.11
N CYS A 88 9.02 13.60 -9.36
CA CYS A 88 10.06 14.61 -9.19
C CYS A 88 10.60 14.64 -7.76
N ALA A 89 9.72 14.53 -6.76
CA ALA A 89 10.12 14.46 -5.35
C ALA A 89 10.91 13.17 -5.02
N VAL A 90 10.49 12.02 -5.55
CA VAL A 90 11.18 10.73 -5.37
C VAL A 90 12.57 10.75 -6.01
N VAL A 91 12.69 11.24 -7.24
CA VAL A 91 13.98 11.39 -7.93
C VAL A 91 14.88 12.36 -7.18
N LYS A 92 14.35 13.49 -6.69
CA LYS A 92 15.14 14.43 -5.88
C LYS A 92 15.62 13.82 -4.56
N LYS A 93 14.82 12.94 -3.94
CA LYS A 93 15.11 12.33 -2.64
C LYS A 93 16.05 11.13 -2.73
N TYR A 94 15.87 10.28 -3.75
CA TYR A 94 16.56 8.99 -3.86
C TYR A 94 17.41 8.85 -5.12
N GLY A 95 17.21 9.71 -6.12
CA GLY A 95 18.03 9.77 -7.32
C GLY A 95 19.39 10.37 -6.99
N LYS A 96 20.32 9.51 -6.59
CA LYS A 96 21.75 9.81 -6.67
C LYS A 96 22.18 9.50 -8.09
N TRP A 97 22.51 10.54 -8.84
CA TRP A 97 23.15 10.46 -10.15
C TRP A 97 24.55 11.04 -10.03
#